data_AF-A0A8H3QVB6-F1
#
_entry.id   AF-A0A8H3QVB6-F1
#
_cell.length_a   1.000
_cell.length_b   1.000
_cell.length_c   1.000
_cell.angle_alpha   90.00
_cell.angle_beta   90.00
_cell.angle_gamma   90.00
#
_symmetry.space_group_name_H-M   'P 1'
#
loop_
_entity.id
_entity.type
_entity.pdbx_description
1 polymer ?
#
loop_
_entity_poly.entity_id
_entity_poly.type
_entity_poly.pdbx_seq_one_letter_code
_entity_poly.pdbx_strand_id
1 'polypeptide(L)'
;MEEIKLSDDVIEPIMGFNHECLTKEQEFGNHEVDRFIQKAQLKAKYFWKILEWIEYDRFKNVEYLAKGGFGITYKTIWKDGYIVRWDSKNNRWERL
;
A
#
# COMPACT_ATOMS: atom_id res chain seq x y z
N MET A 1 -11.42 24.13 -4.48
CA MET A 1 -11.26 22.97 -3.58
C MET A 1 -12.41 22.05 -3.90
N GLU A 2 -12.16 21.00 -4.69
CA GLU A 2 -13.21 20.03 -5.02
C GLU A 2 -13.30 19.03 -3.88
N GLU A 3 -14.46 18.99 -3.24
CA GLU A 3 -14.83 17.99 -2.26
C GLU A 3 -15.22 16.72 -3.02
N ILE A 4 -14.29 15.77 -3.12
CA ILE A 4 -14.56 14.47 -3.72
C ILE A 4 -15.33 13.65 -2.69
N LYS A 5 -16.65 13.52 -2.89
CA LYS A 5 -17.47 12.54 -2.16
C LYS A 5 -17.20 11.16 -2.77
N LEU A 6 -16.43 10.34 -2.07
CA LEU A 6 -16.27 8.92 -2.39
C LEU A 6 -17.45 8.16 -1.75
N SER A 7 -18.07 7.22 -2.47
CA SER A 7 -19.10 6.35 -1.90
C SER A 7 -18.45 5.31 -0.98
N ASP A 8 -19.23 4.82 -0.02
CA ASP A 8 -18.80 3.84 0.98
C ASP A 8 -18.24 2.54 0.34
N ASP A 9 -18.66 2.22 -0.88
CA ASP A 9 -18.20 1.05 -1.66
C ASP A 9 -16.71 1.10 -2.05
N VAL A 10 -16.11 2.29 -2.08
CA VAL A 10 -14.67 2.49 -2.36
C VAL A 10 -13.85 2.48 -1.06
N ILE A 11 -14.49 2.74 0.07
CA ILE A 11 -13.84 2.87 1.38
C ILE A 11 -13.54 1.49 1.98
N GLU A 12 -14.44 0.52 1.86
CA GLU A 12 -14.25 -0.81 2.48
C GLU A 12 -13.02 -1.59 1.97
N PRO A 13 -12.66 -1.56 0.66
CA PRO A 13 -11.42 -2.17 0.19
C PRO A 13 -10.15 -1.47 0.68
N ILE A 14 -10.24 -0.18 1.05
CA ILE A 14 -9.11 0.69 1.42
C ILE A 14 -8.85 0.63 2.94
N MET A 15 -9.87 0.35 3.76
CA MET A 15 -9.74 0.36 5.23
C MET A 15 -9.29 -0.97 5.86
N GLY A 16 -8.97 -1.99 5.07
CA GLY A 16 -8.47 -3.28 5.57
C GLY A 16 -7.04 -3.28 6.14
N PHE A 17 -6.41 -2.12 6.36
CA PHE A 17 -5.05 -2.02 6.88
C PHE A 17 -5.07 -1.94 8.41
N ASN A 18 -4.71 -3.04 9.06
CA ASN A 18 -4.79 -3.22 10.51
C ASN A 18 -3.60 -2.51 11.19
N HIS A 19 -3.87 -1.56 12.08
CA HIS A 19 -2.85 -0.91 12.91
C HIS A 19 -2.73 -1.63 14.26
N GLU A 20 -1.68 -2.42 14.47
CA GLU A 20 -1.29 -2.84 15.83
C GLU A 20 -0.44 -1.74 16.51
N CYS A 21 -1.02 -1.18 17.58
CA CYS A 21 -0.47 -0.32 18.65
C CYS A 21 0.76 0.54 18.35
N LEU A 22 0.55 1.86 18.14
CA LEU A 22 1.62 2.85 17.98
C LEU A 22 1.40 4.08 18.87
N THR A 23 2.46 4.87 19.12
CA THR A 23 2.39 6.10 19.93
C THR A 23 1.71 7.24 19.15
N LYS A 24 1.16 8.26 19.83
CA LYS A 24 0.39 9.38 19.22
C LYS A 24 1.10 10.09 18.06
N GLU A 25 2.43 10.18 18.08
CA GLU A 25 3.23 10.78 17.01
C GLU A 25 3.34 9.86 15.79
N GLN A 26 3.39 8.56 16.02
CA GLN A 26 3.35 7.55 14.96
C GLN A 26 1.95 7.45 14.36
N GLU A 27 0.89 7.55 15.17
CA GLU A 27 -0.50 7.65 14.68
C GLU A 27 -0.68 8.86 13.74
N PHE A 28 -0.19 10.05 14.12
CA PHE A 28 -0.27 11.24 13.28
C PHE A 28 0.59 11.13 12.01
N GLY A 29 1.81 10.60 12.13
CA GLY A 29 2.68 10.35 10.98
C GLY A 29 2.06 9.37 9.99
N ASN A 30 1.37 8.34 10.48
CA ASN A 30 0.65 7.39 9.64
C ASN A 30 -0.51 8.06 8.90
N HIS A 31 -1.27 8.95 9.54
CA HIS A 31 -2.36 9.67 8.87
C HIS A 31 -1.92 10.52 7.66
N GLU A 32 -0.73 11.13 7.69
CA GLU A 32 -0.23 11.86 6.52
C GLU A 32 0.19 10.92 5.39
N VAL A 33 0.85 9.82 5.74
CA VAL A 33 1.25 8.76 4.79
C VAL A 33 0.01 8.13 4.15
N ASP A 34 -0.99 7.75 4.94
CA ASP A 34 -2.24 7.17 4.47
C ASP A 34 -2.96 8.11 3.51
N ARG A 35 -3.07 9.40 3.87
CA ARG A 35 -3.67 10.42 3.01
C ARG A 35 -2.90 10.58 1.69
N PHE A 36 -1.57 10.51 1.74
CA PHE A 36 -0.74 10.57 0.54
C PHE A 36 -0.97 9.34 -0.36
N ILE A 37 -0.96 8.14 0.22
CA ILE A 37 -1.21 6.88 -0.48
C ILE A 37 -2.58 6.92 -1.16
N GLN A 38 -3.64 7.27 -0.44
CA GLN A 38 -4.99 7.40 -0.98
C GLN A 38 -5.05 8.39 -2.15
N LYS A 39 -4.44 9.58 -2.01
CA LYS A 39 -4.38 10.57 -3.10
C LYS A 39 -3.62 10.06 -4.32
N ALA A 40 -2.55 9.29 -4.13
CA ALA A 40 -1.79 8.70 -5.22
C ALA A 40 -2.61 7.60 -5.94
N GLN A 41 -3.28 6.74 -5.18
CA GLN A 41 -4.14 5.67 -5.70
C GLN A 41 -5.32 6.23 -6.49
N LEU A 42 -6.01 7.27 -5.99
CA LEU A 42 -7.10 7.94 -6.71
C LEU A 42 -6.67 8.55 -8.05
N LYS A 43 -5.39 8.94 -8.18
CA LYS A 43 -4.83 9.47 -9.43
C LYS A 43 -4.34 8.37 -10.37
N ALA A 44 -4.23 7.13 -9.92
CA ALA A 44 -3.72 6.03 -10.73
C ALA A 44 -4.75 5.61 -11.78
N LYS A 45 -4.40 5.78 -13.06
CA LYS A 45 -5.26 5.36 -14.19
C LYS A 45 -5.12 3.89 -14.58
N TYR A 46 -4.06 3.24 -14.10
CA TYR A 46 -3.69 1.88 -14.50
C TYR A 46 -3.22 1.10 -13.27
N PHE A 47 -3.46 -0.21 -13.24
CA PHE A 47 -3.14 -1.05 -12.08
C PHE A 47 -1.65 -1.00 -11.70
N TRP A 48 -0.74 -0.95 -12.68
CA TRP A 48 0.71 -0.85 -12.44
C TRP A 48 1.17 0.52 -11.94
N LYS A 49 0.27 1.51 -11.87
CA LYS A 49 0.54 2.85 -11.29
C LYS A 49 -0.04 3.00 -9.88
N ILE A 50 -0.72 1.98 -9.35
CA ILE A 50 -1.27 1.99 -8.00
C ILE A 50 -0.09 1.87 -7.03
N LEU A 51 -0.02 2.79 -6.07
CA LEU A 51 0.92 2.69 -4.97
C LEU A 51 0.34 1.71 -3.95
N GLU A 52 1.08 0.66 -3.64
CA GLU A 52 0.68 -0.39 -2.72
C GLU A 52 1.52 -0.35 -1.44
N TRP A 53 0.85 -0.37 -0.30
CA TRP A 53 1.51 -0.55 1.00
C TRP A 53 1.64 -2.05 1.28
N ILE A 54 2.87 -2.51 1.54
CA ILE A 54 3.18 -3.92 1.79
C ILE A 54 3.71 -4.04 3.21
N GLU A 55 2.99 -4.79 4.04
CA GLU A 55 3.43 -5.11 5.39
C GLU A 55 4.71 -5.94 5.37
N TYR A 56 5.57 -5.70 6.35
CA TYR A 56 6.91 -6.28 6.38
C TYR A 56 6.90 -7.82 6.47
N ASP A 57 5.90 -8.40 7.12
CA ASP A 57 5.70 -9.84 7.29
C ASP A 57 5.34 -10.56 5.98
N ARG A 58 4.93 -9.83 4.93
CA ARG A 58 4.66 -10.35 3.57
C ARG A 58 5.94 -10.63 2.77
N PHE A 59 7.09 -10.26 3.31
CA PHE A 59 8.39 -10.54 2.73
C PHE A 59 8.99 -11.85 3.28
N LYS A 60 9.73 -12.58 2.44
CA LYS A 60 10.54 -13.76 2.80
C LYS A 60 11.98 -13.56 2.35
N ASN A 61 12.90 -14.24 3.03
CA ASN A 61 14.33 -14.27 2.67
C ASN A 61 14.88 -12.85 2.51
N VAL A 62 14.68 -12.02 3.55
CA VAL A 62 15.19 -10.65 3.58
C VAL A 62 16.70 -10.71 3.76
N GLU A 63 17.43 -10.40 2.68
CA GLU A 63 18.89 -10.44 2.60
C GLU A 63 19.43 -9.03 2.42
N TYR A 64 20.48 -8.67 3.16
CA TYR A 64 21.17 -7.39 2.96
C TYR A 64 21.80 -7.33 1.57
N LEU A 65 21.61 -6.21 0.88
CA LEU A 65 22.21 -5.97 -0.43
C LEU A 65 23.33 -4.93 -0.37
N ALA A 66 23.04 -3.72 0.10
CA ALA A 66 24.01 -2.62 0.14
C ALA A 66 23.54 -1.49 1.07
N LYS A 67 24.46 -0.60 1.45
CA LYS A 67 24.16 0.67 2.11
C LYS A 67 24.64 1.82 1.23
N GLY A 68 23.75 2.75 0.90
CA GLY A 68 24.04 3.96 0.14
C GLY A 68 23.79 5.23 0.94
N GLY A 69 23.94 6.39 0.31
CA GLY A 69 23.71 7.70 0.94
C GLY A 69 22.26 7.96 1.37
N PHE A 70 21.30 7.23 0.77
CA PHE A 70 19.87 7.38 1.02
C PHE A 70 19.26 6.25 1.87
N GLY A 71 20.07 5.30 2.33
CA GLY A 71 19.58 4.21 3.18
C GLY A 71 20.24 2.86 2.94
N ILE A 72 19.61 1.81 3.46
CA ILE A 72 20.02 0.42 3.32
C ILE A 72 19.07 -0.28 2.37
N THR A 73 19.62 -1.02 1.42
CA THR A 73 18.88 -1.83 0.45
C THR A 73 18.92 -3.29 0.86
N TYR A 74 17.76 -3.94 0.77
CA TYR A 74 17.59 -5.37 1.00
C TYR A 74 17.01 -6.03 -0.25
N LYS A 75 17.38 -7.28 -0.48
CA LYS A 75 16.73 -8.18 -1.43
C LYS A 75 15.74 -9.04 -0.67
N THR A 76 14.57 -9.27 -1.25
CA THR A 76 13.50 -10.05 -0.62
C THR A 76 12.60 -10.71 -1.65
N ILE A 77 11.86 -11.73 -1.23
CA ILE A 77 10.78 -12.38 -1.97
C ILE A 77 9.44 -11.88 -1.41
N TRP A 78 8.62 -11.25 -2.25
CA TRP A 78 7.26 -10.88 -1.87
C TRP A 78 6.31 -12.06 -2.07
N LYS A 79 5.67 -12.53 -0.99
CA LYS A 79 4.84 -13.75 -0.98
C LYS A 79 3.59 -13.63 -1.86
N ASP A 80 3.01 -12.44 -1.96
CA ASP A 80 1.71 -12.26 -2.62
C ASP A 80 1.83 -11.96 -4.10
N GLY A 81 3.03 -11.57 -4.55
CA GLY A 81 3.26 -11.14 -5.92
C GLY A 81 2.67 -9.77 -6.25
N TYR A 82 3.00 -9.27 -7.44
CA TYR A 82 2.52 -7.97 -7.90
C TYR A 82 1.11 -8.05 -8.48
N ILE A 83 0.38 -6.93 -8.40
CA ILE A 83 -0.97 -6.79 -8.96
C ILE A 83 -0.91 -6.89 -10.49
N VAL A 84 -1.74 -7.76 -11.06
CA VAL A 84 -1.89 -7.96 -12.50
C VAL A 84 -3.12 -7.24 -13.05
N ARG A 85 -4.26 -7.28 -12.35
CA ARG A 85 -5.49 -6.55 -12.73
C ARG A 85 -6.54 -6.62 -11.63
N TRP A 86 -7.59 -5.81 -11.78
CA TRP A 86 -8.81 -5.90 -10.96
C TRP A 86 -9.76 -6.95 -11.54
N ASP A 87 -10.17 -7.92 -10.73
CA ASP A 87 -11.27 -8.83 -11.04
C ASP A 87 -12.57 -8.27 -10.46
N SER A 88 -13.39 -7.67 -11.31
CA SER A 88 -14.68 -7.08 -10.95
C SER A 88 -15.76 -8.11 -10.60
N LYS A 89 -15.57 -9.40 -10.93
CA LYS A 89 -16.53 -10.45 -10.57
C LYS A 89 -16.35 -10.89 -9.13
N ASN A 90 -15.09 -11.00 -8.70
CA ASN A 90 -14.72 -11.44 -7.36
C ASN A 90 -14.34 -10.28 -6.42
N ASN A 91 -14.45 -9.03 -6.89
CA ASN A 91 -14.10 -7.80 -6.17
C ASN A 91 -12.72 -7.88 -5.49
N ARG A 92 -11.71 -8.34 -6.24
CA ARG A 92 -10.35 -8.52 -5.71
C ARG A 92 -9.28 -8.23 -6.76
N TRP A 93 -8.09 -7.90 -6.29
CA TRP A 93 -6.90 -7.85 -7.13
C TRP A 93 -6.43 -9.28 -7.46
N GLU A 94 -6.19 -9.54 -8.75
CA GLU A 94 -5.44 -10.70 -9.20
C GLU A 94 -3.94 -10.41 -9.09
N ARG A 95 -3.17 -11.39 -8.60
CA ARG A 95 -1.72 -11.32 -8.41
C ARG A 95 -1.04 -12.55 -9.03
N LEU A 96 0.24 -12.42 -9.38
CA LEU A 96 1.07 -13.49 -9.96
C LEU A 96 1.88 -14.22 -8.89
#